data_AF-A0A6J1AZG0-F1
#
_entry.id   AF-A0A6J1AZG0-F1
#
_cell.length_a   1.000
_cell.length_b   1.000
_cell.length_c   1.000
_cell.angle_alpha   90.00
_cell.angle_beta   90.00
_cell.angle_gamma   90.00
#
_symmetry.space_group_name_H-M   'P 1'
#
loop_
_entity.id
_entity.type
_entity.pdbx_description
1 polymer ?
#
loop_
_entity_poly.entity_id
_entity_poly.type
_entity_poly.pdbx_seq_one_letter_code
_entity_poly.pdbx_strand_id
1 'polypeptide(L)'
;MGLLSCPGFSSKPSLKLGLKAISFTPKNCSFPYFFHTRTHFIQTLQSCNDYVFATLTHAKILKHGLLNDTFTANHLINCYVRLQKAGQAYQLFDEMPEPNVVSYTSLMSGYVNMGKSQICLWVFREMRKGTVLPNEFTFATAVNACSMLADLKTGKQIHAHVQSFGFQCNLVVCSSLVDMYGKCNEVGLARRVFESMECKNVVSWTSMITACAQNGRGDEALGLFREFNWLAWEYPNQFMLASVITACANLGKLVSGKVTHGAVIRHGHDSNDVVASALVDMYAKCGCILYSDRLFRRVPNPSVIPYTSMIVAAGKHGLGKLSLELFEEMIARRIKPNGVTFVGVLHACSHSGLVDEGLEYLNSMSRKHGIVPEAKHYICVVDMLGRTGRLDEAYQLAKSTEVNNDEGAVLWGTLLSASRLHGRVEIAAEASKRLIESNQQVALAYVTLSNAYALAGQWENAQSLRTDMKRTGVYKEPGCSWVEIKDSTYVFHAGDVSGERGSDILSLLRELEGKMKERGYIGRLTGLVFIDVEEEAKEEMVGLHSEKLALAFGLINIPKGVTIRIMKNLRMCRDCHEAFKWISEITERDIVVRDVNRFHHFDKGLCTCRDFW
;
A
#
# COMPACT_ATOMS: atom_id res chain seq x y z
N MET A 1 -41.60 -12.26 1.42
CA MET A 1 -40.98 -13.04 2.51
C MET A 1 -39.55 -13.36 2.08
N GLY A 2 -38.45 -12.96 2.72
CA GLY A 2 -38.24 -12.10 3.88
C GLY A 2 -36.98 -11.25 3.66
N LEU A 3 -37.04 -10.00 4.12
CA LEU A 3 -35.92 -9.06 4.20
C LEU A 3 -35.19 -9.31 5.52
N LEU A 4 -33.91 -9.67 5.43
CA LEU A 4 -32.97 -9.60 6.56
C LEU A 4 -32.71 -8.12 6.87
N SER A 5 -33.35 -7.64 7.93
CA SER A 5 -33.14 -6.33 8.53
C SER A 5 -31.91 -6.38 9.43
N CYS A 6 -30.90 -5.55 9.12
CA CYS A 6 -29.79 -5.30 10.03
C CYS A 6 -30.30 -4.52 11.26
N PRO A 7 -30.03 -4.97 12.49
CA PRO A 7 -30.43 -4.28 13.69
C PRO A 7 -29.36 -3.24 14.09
N GLY A 8 -29.77 -1.98 14.23
CA GLY A 8 -28.96 -0.92 14.83
C GLY A 8 -28.98 0.38 14.03
N PHE A 9 -29.35 1.48 14.70
CA PHE A 9 -29.44 2.86 14.20
C PHE A 9 -30.77 3.27 13.54
N SER A 10 -31.83 3.24 14.34
CA SER A 10 -33.05 4.06 14.13
C SER A 10 -33.25 5.15 15.20
N SER A 11 -32.25 5.46 16.01
CA SER A 11 -32.36 6.47 17.07
C SER A 11 -31.38 7.63 16.88
N LYS A 12 -31.90 8.87 16.96
CA LYS A 12 -31.12 10.07 17.29
C LYS A 12 -30.15 9.75 18.43
N PRO A 13 -28.88 10.20 18.39
CA PRO A 13 -28.02 10.10 19.56
C PRO A 13 -28.62 10.97 20.68
N SER A 14 -29.24 10.33 21.67
CA SER A 14 -29.84 10.99 22.82
C SER A 14 -28.78 11.27 23.89
N LEU A 15 -28.28 12.50 23.91
CA LEU A 15 -27.54 13.08 25.04
C LEU A 15 -28.35 14.26 25.58
N LYS A 16 -29.28 13.97 26.52
CA LYS A 16 -29.93 15.01 27.33
C LYS A 16 -29.02 15.36 28.49
N LEU A 17 -28.32 16.49 28.40
CA LEU A 17 -27.87 17.23 29.58
C LEU A 17 -28.81 18.42 29.75
N GLY A 18 -29.55 18.43 30.87
CA GLY A 18 -30.55 19.44 31.17
C GLY A 18 -29.93 20.80 31.43
N LEU A 19 -30.06 21.72 30.49
CA LEU A 19 -29.95 23.15 30.73
C LEU A 19 -31.23 23.81 30.20
N LYS A 20 -32.04 24.32 31.13
CA LYS A 20 -33.32 24.98 30.86
C LYS A 20 -33.06 26.29 30.09
N ALA A 21 -33.78 26.49 28.99
CA ALA A 21 -33.87 27.76 28.30
C ALA A 21 -34.42 28.85 29.23
N ILE A 22 -33.70 29.97 29.36
CA ILE A 22 -34.21 31.20 29.98
C ILE A 22 -34.38 32.21 28.85
N SER A 23 -35.62 32.62 28.59
CA SER A 23 -35.93 33.68 27.64
C SER A 23 -35.56 35.04 28.23
N PHE A 24 -34.81 35.84 27.48
CA PHE A 24 -34.58 37.26 27.79
C PHE A 24 -34.94 38.10 26.56
N THR A 25 -35.79 39.10 26.77
CA THR A 25 -36.10 40.14 25.78
C THR A 25 -34.97 41.17 25.75
N PRO A 26 -34.54 41.65 24.56
CA PRO A 26 -33.40 42.55 24.47
C PRO A 26 -33.83 43.99 24.84
N LYS A 27 -33.21 44.56 25.87
CA LYS A 27 -33.22 46.01 26.12
C LYS A 27 -32.09 46.67 25.32
N ASN A 28 -32.47 47.68 24.54
CA ASN A 28 -31.59 48.54 23.74
C ASN A 28 -30.30 48.93 24.50
N CYS A 29 -29.16 48.46 24.00
CA CYS A 29 -27.83 48.94 24.39
C CYS A 29 -27.07 49.36 23.12
N SER A 30 -26.38 50.49 23.23
CA SER A 30 -25.68 51.23 22.17
C SER A 30 -24.77 50.38 21.27
N PHE A 31 -24.94 50.56 19.96
CA PHE A 31 -24.26 49.87 18.85
C PHE A 31 -22.72 49.74 18.89
N PRO A 32 -21.91 50.70 19.40
CA PRO A 32 -20.43 50.62 19.27
C PRO A 32 -19.74 49.58 20.16
N TYR A 33 -20.28 49.30 21.36
CA TYR A 33 -19.64 48.43 22.36
C TYR A 33 -19.76 46.93 22.02
N PHE A 34 -20.81 46.55 21.30
CA PHE A 34 -21.08 45.17 20.89
C PHE A 34 -20.07 44.65 19.84
N PHE A 35 -19.65 45.51 18.91
CA PHE A 35 -18.73 45.14 17.84
C PHE A 35 -17.32 44.80 18.35
N HIS A 36 -16.77 45.59 19.28
CA HIS A 36 -15.45 45.32 19.84
C HIS A 36 -15.43 44.02 20.66
N THR A 37 -16.51 43.75 21.39
CA THR A 37 -16.65 42.54 22.21
C THR A 37 -16.79 41.27 21.36
N ARG A 38 -17.54 41.34 20.25
CA ARG A 38 -17.71 40.23 19.30
C ARG A 38 -16.41 39.87 18.58
N THR A 39 -15.69 40.86 18.05
CA THR A 39 -14.41 40.64 17.35
C THR A 39 -13.37 40.03 18.29
N HIS A 40 -13.32 40.48 19.54
CA HIS A 40 -12.45 39.90 20.56
C HIS A 40 -12.76 38.42 20.83
N PHE A 41 -14.04 38.05 20.97
CA PHE A 41 -14.42 36.64 21.15
C PHE A 41 -14.06 35.79 19.93
N ILE A 42 -14.24 36.29 18.72
CA ILE A 42 -13.89 35.54 17.50
C ILE A 42 -12.39 35.30 17.41
N GLN A 43 -11.57 36.34 17.64
CA GLN A 43 -10.10 36.19 17.67
C GLN A 43 -9.67 35.17 18.73
N THR A 44 -10.27 35.25 19.91
CA THR A 44 -10.02 34.31 21.02
C THR A 44 -10.37 32.87 20.63
N LEU A 45 -11.52 32.66 19.97
CA LEU A 45 -11.91 31.35 19.47
C LEU A 45 -10.97 30.86 18.37
N GLN A 46 -10.54 31.73 17.45
CA GLN A 46 -9.64 31.37 16.35
C GLN A 46 -8.26 30.92 16.84
N SER A 47 -7.76 31.40 17.98
CA SER A 47 -6.49 30.95 18.55
C SER A 47 -6.64 29.88 19.65
N CYS A 48 -7.87 29.48 20.00
CA CYS A 48 -8.11 28.57 21.11
C CYS A 48 -7.73 27.12 20.79
N ASN A 49 -6.83 26.57 21.61
CA ASN A 49 -6.39 25.17 21.59
C ASN A 49 -6.71 24.40 22.90
N ASP A 50 -7.39 25.04 23.84
CA ASP A 50 -7.75 24.47 25.15
C ASP A 50 -9.27 24.31 25.28
N TYR A 51 -9.71 23.10 25.60
CA TYR A 51 -11.12 22.79 25.76
C TYR A 51 -11.80 23.54 26.91
N VAL A 52 -11.15 23.66 28.07
CA VAL A 52 -11.68 24.38 29.23
C VAL A 52 -11.86 25.85 28.86
N PHE A 53 -10.84 26.45 28.25
CA PHE A 53 -10.91 27.84 27.82
C PHE A 53 -11.98 28.08 26.74
N ALA A 54 -12.16 27.15 25.81
CA ALA A 54 -13.24 27.20 24.83
C ALA A 54 -14.62 27.17 25.50
N THR A 55 -14.84 26.32 26.50
CA THR A 55 -16.13 26.28 27.24
C THR A 55 -16.39 27.54 28.05
N LEU A 56 -15.36 28.14 28.67
CA LEU A 56 -15.49 29.42 29.37
C LEU A 56 -15.84 30.56 28.40
N THR A 57 -15.22 30.57 27.22
CA THR A 57 -15.49 31.55 26.17
C THR A 57 -16.91 31.37 25.62
N HIS A 58 -17.33 30.14 25.37
CA HIS A 58 -18.71 29.81 24.98
C HIS A 58 -19.72 30.30 26.04
N ALA A 59 -19.48 30.06 27.33
CA ALA A 59 -20.36 30.54 28.39
C ALA A 59 -20.46 32.08 28.44
N LYS A 60 -19.37 32.80 28.15
CA LYS A 60 -19.39 34.28 28.03
C LYS A 60 -20.22 34.72 26.82
N ILE A 61 -20.04 34.09 25.66
CA ILE A 61 -20.82 34.36 24.44
C ILE A 61 -22.33 34.15 24.69
N LEU A 62 -22.68 33.07 25.40
CA LEU A 62 -24.06 32.79 25.82
C LEU A 62 -24.62 33.92 26.71
N LYS A 63 -23.88 34.34 27.74
CA LYS A 63 -24.29 35.43 28.65
C LYS A 63 -24.48 36.78 27.94
N HIS A 64 -23.73 37.03 26.87
CA HIS A 64 -23.86 38.23 26.05
C HIS A 64 -24.96 38.12 24.97
N GLY A 65 -25.69 37.00 24.89
CA GLY A 65 -26.77 36.79 23.92
C GLY A 65 -26.29 36.67 22.47
N LEU A 66 -24.99 36.42 22.26
CA LEU A 66 -24.35 36.38 20.95
C LEU A 66 -24.51 35.03 20.23
N LEU A 67 -25.10 34.02 20.87
CA LEU A 67 -25.26 32.68 20.29
C LEU A 67 -26.33 32.61 19.18
N ASN A 68 -27.29 33.55 19.20
CA ASN A 68 -28.33 33.64 18.16
C ASN A 68 -27.78 34.17 16.82
N ASP A 69 -26.55 34.69 16.81
CA ASP A 69 -25.86 35.12 15.59
C ASP A 69 -25.16 33.93 14.93
N THR A 70 -25.65 33.51 13.76
CA THR A 70 -25.12 32.39 12.96
C THR A 70 -23.61 32.50 12.73
N PHE A 71 -23.07 33.71 12.56
CA PHE A 71 -21.62 33.91 12.36
C PHE A 71 -20.79 33.57 13.61
N THR A 72 -21.20 34.05 14.79
CA THR A 72 -20.53 33.73 16.06
C THR A 72 -20.67 32.25 16.41
N ALA A 73 -21.85 31.65 16.18
CA ALA A 73 -22.07 30.22 16.34
C ALA A 73 -21.16 29.37 15.42
N ASN A 74 -20.96 29.77 14.16
CA ASN A 74 -20.05 29.09 13.23
C ASN A 74 -18.59 29.11 13.71
N HIS A 75 -18.13 30.20 14.33
CA HIS A 75 -16.79 30.27 14.93
C HIS A 75 -16.64 29.34 16.15
N LEU A 76 -17.69 29.21 16.96
CA LEU A 76 -17.73 28.26 18.08
C LEU A 76 -17.74 26.80 17.58
N ILE A 77 -18.54 26.47 16.56
CA ILE A 77 -18.54 25.14 15.92
C ILE A 77 -17.13 24.80 15.44
N ASN A 78 -16.49 25.70 14.69
CA ASN A 78 -15.12 25.50 14.22
C ASN A 78 -14.11 25.34 15.37
N CYS A 79 -14.26 26.09 16.46
CA CYS A 79 -13.44 25.92 17.65
C CYS A 79 -13.59 24.50 18.23
N TYR A 80 -14.82 24.03 18.48
CA TYR A 80 -15.05 22.69 19.01
C TYR A 80 -14.62 21.57 18.06
N VAL A 81 -14.80 21.78 16.75
CA VAL A 81 -14.31 20.87 15.71
C VAL A 81 -12.79 20.71 15.78
N ARG A 82 -12.03 21.81 15.84
CA ARG A 82 -10.56 21.74 15.96
C ARG A 82 -10.09 21.05 17.24
N LEU A 83 -10.85 21.20 18.33
CA LEU A 83 -10.61 20.53 19.61
C LEU A 83 -11.05 19.06 19.63
N GLN A 84 -11.51 18.52 18.50
CA GLN A 84 -12.04 17.16 18.35
C GLN A 84 -13.23 16.86 19.27
N LYS A 85 -14.07 17.88 19.54
CA LYS A 85 -15.27 17.80 20.38
C LYS A 85 -16.54 17.82 19.54
N ALA A 86 -16.71 16.77 18.73
CA ALA A 86 -17.86 16.66 17.81
C ALA A 86 -19.23 16.71 18.49
N GLY A 87 -19.37 16.18 19.70
CA GLY A 87 -20.66 16.18 20.41
C GLY A 87 -21.13 17.61 20.73
N GLN A 88 -20.24 18.44 21.25
CA GLN A 88 -20.50 19.83 21.57
C GLN A 88 -20.73 20.67 20.31
N ALA A 89 -19.96 20.41 19.25
CA ALA A 89 -20.15 21.06 17.96
C ALA A 89 -21.54 20.75 17.36
N TYR A 90 -21.98 19.49 17.45
CA TYR A 90 -23.31 19.08 16.97
C TYR A 90 -24.44 19.66 17.81
N GLN A 91 -24.31 19.64 19.13
CA GLN A 91 -25.31 20.23 20.01
C GLN A 91 -25.51 21.71 19.69
N LEU A 92 -24.42 22.46 19.56
CA LEU A 92 -24.48 23.86 19.20
C LEU A 92 -25.15 24.06 17.83
N PHE A 93 -24.87 23.19 16.87
CA PHE A 93 -25.49 23.21 15.55
C PHE A 93 -27.00 22.93 15.59
N ASP A 94 -27.45 21.96 16.38
CA ASP A 94 -28.86 21.60 16.55
C ASP A 94 -29.66 22.71 17.26
N GLU A 95 -29.00 23.49 18.11
CA GLU A 95 -29.57 24.66 18.81
C GLU A 95 -29.59 25.94 17.93
N MET A 96 -28.97 25.93 16.73
CA MET A 96 -28.96 27.10 15.86
C MET A 96 -30.36 27.37 15.28
N PRO A 97 -30.88 28.61 15.38
CA PRO A 97 -32.16 28.97 14.78
C PRO A 97 -32.15 28.85 13.24
N GLU A 98 -31.07 29.32 12.61
CA GLU A 98 -30.91 29.36 11.16
C GLU A 98 -29.49 28.91 10.75
N PRO A 99 -29.23 27.60 10.72
CA PRO A 99 -27.96 27.08 10.21
C PRO A 99 -27.84 27.37 8.71
N ASN A 100 -26.68 27.89 8.30
CA ASN A 100 -26.39 28.21 6.90
C ASN A 100 -25.36 27.25 6.29
N VAL A 101 -25.01 27.45 5.02
CA VAL A 101 -24.03 26.59 4.32
C VAL A 101 -22.72 26.45 5.11
N VAL A 102 -22.21 27.53 5.70
CA VAL A 102 -20.98 27.52 6.50
C VAL A 102 -21.13 26.67 7.76
N SER A 103 -22.28 26.72 8.43
CA SER A 103 -22.59 25.88 9.59
C SER A 103 -22.50 24.39 9.24
N TYR A 104 -23.16 23.99 8.14
CA TYR A 104 -23.15 22.62 7.64
C TYR A 104 -21.74 22.18 7.21
N THR A 105 -21.04 22.96 6.37
CA THR A 105 -19.70 22.61 5.87
C THR A 105 -18.69 22.50 7.02
N SER A 106 -18.73 23.40 8.01
CA SER A 106 -17.82 23.38 9.17
C SER A 106 -18.03 22.11 10.00
N LEU A 107 -19.28 21.74 10.26
CA LEU A 107 -19.63 20.53 10.99
C LEU A 107 -19.22 19.27 10.21
N MET A 108 -19.54 19.21 8.92
CA MET A 108 -19.17 18.11 8.02
C MET A 108 -17.65 17.90 7.96
N SER A 109 -16.89 18.98 7.74
CA SER A 109 -15.42 18.95 7.69
C SER A 109 -14.85 18.45 9.02
N GLY A 110 -15.44 18.89 10.14
CA GLY A 110 -15.05 18.40 11.46
C GLY A 110 -15.24 16.91 11.66
N TYR A 111 -16.36 16.36 11.21
CA TYR A 111 -16.58 14.90 11.27
C TYR A 111 -15.60 14.12 10.40
N VAL A 112 -15.32 14.61 9.19
CA VAL A 112 -14.32 14.01 8.29
C VAL A 112 -12.93 13.99 8.96
N ASN A 113 -12.50 15.11 9.54
CA ASN A 113 -11.20 15.19 10.23
C ASN A 113 -11.09 14.27 11.45
N MET A 114 -12.22 13.90 12.07
CA MET A 114 -12.29 12.95 13.18
C MET A 114 -12.48 11.50 12.73
N GLY A 115 -12.39 11.20 11.42
CA GLY A 115 -12.60 9.87 10.85
C GLY A 115 -14.06 9.38 10.88
N LYS A 116 -15.02 10.27 11.16
CA LYS A 116 -16.45 9.96 11.26
C LYS A 116 -17.19 10.28 9.96
N SER A 117 -16.65 9.80 8.83
CA SER A 117 -17.14 10.10 7.48
C SER A 117 -18.60 9.72 7.24
N GLN A 118 -19.11 8.67 7.91
CA GLN A 118 -20.53 8.29 7.80
C GLN A 118 -21.47 9.37 8.35
N ILE A 119 -21.07 10.06 9.42
CA ILE A 119 -21.87 11.15 10.01
C ILE A 119 -21.82 12.37 9.10
N CYS A 120 -20.69 12.68 8.47
CA CYS A 120 -20.61 13.72 7.44
C CYS A 120 -21.64 13.50 6.32
N LEU A 121 -21.73 12.27 5.79
CA LEU A 121 -22.71 11.92 4.76
C LEU A 121 -24.15 12.00 5.26
N TRP A 122 -24.39 11.69 6.53
CA TRP A 122 -25.71 11.88 7.15
C TRP A 122 -26.07 13.37 7.24
N VAL A 123 -25.17 14.23 7.74
CA VAL A 123 -25.38 15.69 7.80
C VAL A 123 -25.64 16.27 6.40
N PHE A 124 -24.89 15.82 5.39
CA PHE A 124 -25.13 16.22 3.99
C PHE A 124 -26.52 15.82 3.48
N ARG A 125 -27.00 14.62 3.85
CA ARG A 125 -28.36 14.18 3.49
C ARG A 125 -29.43 15.03 4.18
N GLU A 126 -29.23 15.41 5.44
CA GLU A 126 -30.16 16.31 6.15
C GLU A 126 -30.18 17.71 5.54
N MET A 127 -29.00 18.27 5.20
CA MET A 127 -28.90 19.55 4.47
C MET A 127 -29.75 19.53 3.20
N ARG A 128 -29.68 18.44 2.44
CA ARG A 128 -30.41 18.25 1.18
C ARG A 128 -31.92 18.10 1.34
N LYS A 129 -32.41 17.69 2.52
CA LYS A 129 -33.86 17.67 2.82
C LYS A 129 -34.36 19.05 3.24
N GLY A 130 -33.46 19.92 3.70
CA GLY A 130 -33.75 21.29 4.08
C GLY A 130 -33.72 22.27 2.90
N THR A 131 -33.74 23.56 3.23
CA THR A 131 -33.74 24.67 2.26
C THR A 131 -32.35 25.22 1.94
N VAL A 132 -31.32 24.79 2.69
CA VAL A 132 -29.94 25.30 2.54
C VAL A 132 -29.26 24.58 1.39
N LEU A 133 -28.85 25.32 0.37
CA LEU A 133 -28.21 24.75 -0.82
C LEU A 133 -26.72 24.46 -0.57
N PRO A 134 -26.20 23.29 -1.02
CA PRO A 134 -24.77 23.00 -1.00
C PRO A 134 -23.96 23.93 -1.90
N ASN A 135 -22.74 24.26 -1.47
CA ASN A 135 -21.74 24.93 -2.30
C ASN A 135 -20.60 23.95 -2.66
N GLU A 136 -19.59 24.45 -3.37
CA GLU A 136 -18.42 23.69 -3.81
C GLU A 136 -17.67 23.02 -2.65
N PHE A 137 -17.52 23.71 -1.50
CA PHE A 137 -16.84 23.16 -0.32
C PHE A 137 -17.67 22.07 0.36
N THR A 138 -19.00 22.21 0.39
CA THR A 138 -19.90 21.17 0.89
C THR A 138 -19.80 19.91 0.03
N PHE A 139 -19.84 20.04 -1.29
CA PHE A 139 -19.69 18.91 -2.20
C PHE A 139 -18.31 18.25 -2.06
N ALA A 140 -17.23 19.03 -2.06
CA ALA A 140 -15.87 18.49 -1.88
C ALA A 140 -15.72 17.73 -0.55
N THR A 141 -16.31 18.25 0.54
CA THR A 141 -16.28 17.59 1.86
C THR A 141 -17.08 16.28 1.86
N ALA A 142 -18.26 16.26 1.22
CA ALA A 142 -19.07 15.05 1.10
C ALA A 142 -18.40 13.99 0.21
N VAL A 143 -17.78 14.41 -0.89
CA VAL A 143 -17.00 13.52 -1.77
C VAL A 143 -15.78 12.95 -1.04
N ASN A 144 -15.07 13.76 -0.25
CA ASN A 144 -13.96 13.28 0.57
C ASN A 144 -14.42 12.24 1.60
N ALA A 145 -15.61 12.42 2.21
CA ALA A 145 -16.18 11.42 3.10
C ALA A 145 -16.43 10.08 2.37
N CYS A 146 -16.94 10.10 1.13
CA CYS A 146 -17.04 8.88 0.31
C CYS A 146 -15.67 8.27 -0.01
N SER A 147 -14.68 9.10 -0.33
CA SER A 147 -13.29 8.69 -0.60
C SER A 147 -12.69 7.92 0.60
N MET A 148 -12.87 8.43 1.81
CA MET A 148 -12.39 7.78 3.04
C MET A 148 -13.10 6.46 3.36
N LEU A 149 -14.34 6.28 2.90
CA LEU A 149 -15.14 5.07 3.11
C LEU A 149 -15.04 4.08 1.95
N ALA A 150 -14.38 4.46 0.84
CA ALA A 150 -14.47 3.76 -0.45
C ALA A 150 -15.94 3.48 -0.90
N ASP A 151 -16.87 4.38 -0.57
CA ASP A 151 -18.30 4.24 -0.93
C ASP A 151 -18.58 4.79 -2.33
N LEU A 152 -18.29 3.95 -3.34
CA LEU A 152 -18.50 4.26 -4.75
C LEU A 152 -19.97 4.60 -5.07
N LYS A 153 -20.93 3.96 -4.40
CA LYS A 153 -22.35 4.12 -4.68
C LYS A 153 -22.82 5.51 -4.27
N THR A 154 -22.54 5.93 -3.05
CA THR A 154 -22.87 7.28 -2.58
C THR A 154 -22.05 8.31 -3.34
N GLY A 155 -20.77 8.03 -3.64
CA GLY A 155 -19.93 8.89 -4.47
C GLY A 155 -20.53 9.21 -5.85
N LYS A 156 -21.03 8.20 -6.58
CA LYS A 156 -21.72 8.39 -7.87
C LYS A 156 -22.98 9.24 -7.76
N GLN A 157 -23.77 9.07 -6.68
CA GLN A 157 -24.95 9.90 -6.43
C GLN A 157 -24.57 11.37 -6.20
N ILE A 158 -23.53 11.61 -5.39
CA ILE A 158 -23.04 12.98 -5.14
C ILE A 158 -22.50 13.60 -6.43
N HIS A 159 -21.76 12.85 -7.25
CA HIS A 159 -21.27 13.34 -8.54
C HIS A 159 -22.42 13.76 -9.48
N ALA A 160 -23.51 12.97 -9.55
CA ALA A 160 -24.69 13.38 -10.31
C ALA A 160 -25.30 14.69 -9.79
N HIS A 161 -25.29 14.92 -8.47
CA HIS A 161 -25.71 16.19 -7.89
C HIS A 161 -24.77 17.35 -8.20
N VAL A 162 -23.45 17.11 -8.19
CA VAL A 162 -22.46 18.12 -8.60
C VAL A 162 -22.78 18.64 -10.01
N GLN A 163 -23.13 17.75 -10.93
CA GLN A 163 -23.55 18.12 -12.28
C GLN A 163 -24.88 18.89 -12.30
N SER A 164 -25.89 18.43 -11.55
CA SER A 164 -27.20 19.09 -11.52
C SER A 164 -27.16 20.50 -10.90
N PHE A 165 -26.19 20.76 -10.02
CA PHE A 165 -25.99 22.07 -9.38
C PHE A 165 -25.01 22.99 -10.14
N GLY A 166 -24.47 22.55 -11.29
CA GLY A 166 -23.59 23.39 -12.11
C GLY A 166 -22.11 23.42 -11.66
N PHE A 167 -21.68 22.49 -10.79
CA PHE A 167 -20.32 22.42 -10.27
C PHE A 167 -19.39 21.48 -11.08
N GLN A 168 -19.79 21.04 -12.27
CA GLN A 168 -19.01 20.10 -13.10
C GLN A 168 -17.67 20.65 -13.61
N CYS A 169 -17.50 21.97 -13.64
CA CYS A 169 -16.23 22.62 -13.99
C CYS A 169 -15.47 23.15 -12.76
N ASN A 170 -15.98 22.93 -11.53
CA ASN A 170 -15.34 23.45 -10.33
C ASN A 170 -14.08 22.64 -9.99
N LEU A 171 -12.93 23.31 -9.98
CA LEU A 171 -11.62 22.70 -9.80
C LEU A 171 -11.47 21.94 -8.48
N VAL A 172 -12.03 22.45 -7.39
CA VAL A 172 -11.96 21.82 -6.06
C VAL A 172 -12.79 20.53 -6.06
N VAL A 173 -14.05 20.62 -6.52
CA VAL A 173 -14.98 19.49 -6.54
C VAL A 173 -14.48 18.39 -7.48
N CYS A 174 -14.05 18.73 -8.69
CA CYS A 174 -13.54 17.76 -9.65
C CYS A 174 -12.26 17.08 -9.16
N SER A 175 -11.34 17.82 -8.53
CA SER A 175 -10.14 17.23 -7.92
C SER A 175 -10.49 16.24 -6.80
N SER A 176 -11.50 16.54 -5.97
CA SER A 176 -12.02 15.61 -4.96
C SER A 176 -12.71 14.39 -5.57
N LEU A 177 -13.41 14.54 -6.69
CA LEU A 177 -14.04 13.44 -7.42
C LEU A 177 -13.01 12.49 -8.03
N VAL A 178 -11.93 13.03 -8.62
CA VAL A 178 -10.80 12.23 -9.14
C VAL A 178 -10.19 11.40 -8.00
N ASP A 179 -9.90 12.00 -6.85
CA ASP A 179 -9.39 11.28 -5.67
C ASP A 179 -10.37 10.19 -5.20
N MET A 180 -11.67 10.51 -5.09
CA MET A 180 -12.69 9.55 -4.64
C MET A 180 -12.80 8.35 -5.57
N TYR A 181 -12.86 8.56 -6.89
CA TYR A 181 -12.89 7.46 -7.85
C TYR A 181 -11.59 6.65 -7.81
N GLY A 182 -10.44 7.32 -7.63
CA GLY A 182 -9.15 6.65 -7.44
C GLY A 182 -9.14 5.72 -6.21
N LYS A 183 -9.61 6.19 -5.05
CA LYS A 183 -9.70 5.38 -3.82
C LYS A 183 -10.74 4.27 -3.90
N CYS A 184 -11.72 4.38 -4.80
CA CYS A 184 -12.69 3.32 -5.09
C CYS A 184 -12.22 2.34 -6.17
N ASN A 185 -10.95 2.39 -6.59
CA ASN A 185 -10.37 1.57 -7.67
C ASN A 185 -11.07 1.73 -9.04
N GLU A 186 -11.68 2.89 -9.29
CA GLU A 186 -12.40 3.23 -10.52
C GLU A 186 -11.62 4.28 -11.33
N VAL A 187 -10.36 3.98 -11.64
CA VAL A 187 -9.43 4.93 -12.29
C VAL A 187 -9.95 5.41 -13.64
N GLY A 188 -10.72 4.59 -14.36
CA GLY A 188 -11.36 5.00 -15.62
C GLY A 188 -12.38 6.14 -15.44
N LEU A 189 -13.17 6.12 -14.35
CA LEU A 189 -14.08 7.22 -14.03
C LEU A 189 -13.32 8.45 -13.54
N ALA A 190 -12.26 8.27 -12.75
CA ALA A 190 -11.36 9.35 -12.35
C ALA A 190 -10.78 10.07 -13.57
N ARG A 191 -10.29 9.30 -14.56
CA ARG A 191 -9.73 9.80 -15.82
C ARG A 191 -10.76 10.63 -16.61
N ARG A 192 -12.00 10.15 -16.72
CA ARG A 192 -13.07 10.88 -17.42
C ARG A 192 -13.38 12.23 -16.77
N VAL A 193 -13.45 12.28 -15.44
CA VAL A 193 -13.63 13.55 -14.71
C VAL A 193 -12.44 14.46 -14.99
N PHE A 194 -11.21 13.96 -14.83
CA PHE A 194 -9.99 14.73 -15.08
C PHE A 194 -9.93 15.32 -16.50
N GLU A 195 -10.22 14.52 -17.52
CA GLU A 195 -10.21 14.97 -18.91
C GLU A 195 -11.27 16.03 -19.20
N SER A 196 -12.45 15.94 -18.58
CA SER A 196 -13.53 16.93 -18.71
C SER A 196 -13.22 18.30 -18.07
N MET A 197 -12.16 18.41 -17.26
CA MET A 197 -11.79 19.67 -16.63
C MET A 197 -11.16 20.63 -17.65
N GLU A 198 -11.80 21.79 -17.85
CA GLU A 198 -11.30 22.86 -18.74
C GLU A 198 -9.95 23.41 -18.27
N CYS A 199 -9.79 23.59 -16.96
CA CYS A 199 -8.55 24.03 -16.34
C CYS A 199 -8.08 22.98 -15.32
N LYS A 200 -6.77 22.70 -15.34
CA LYS A 200 -6.12 21.74 -14.44
C LYS A 200 -4.97 22.44 -13.71
N ASN A 201 -4.96 22.37 -12.38
CA ASN A 201 -3.87 22.86 -11.54
C ASN A 201 -3.07 21.70 -10.95
N VAL A 202 -1.96 22.01 -10.25
CA VAL A 202 -1.09 21.01 -9.60
C VAL A 202 -1.87 20.02 -8.73
N VAL A 203 -2.96 20.45 -8.07
CA VAL A 203 -3.80 19.57 -7.22
C VAL A 203 -4.54 18.53 -8.06
N SER A 204 -5.23 18.94 -9.13
CA SER A 204 -5.94 18.00 -10.01
C SER A 204 -5.01 16.99 -10.68
N TRP A 205 -3.83 17.42 -11.14
CA TRP A 205 -2.78 16.54 -11.68
C TRP A 205 -2.26 15.57 -10.61
N THR A 206 -2.01 16.07 -9.39
CA THR A 206 -1.58 15.24 -8.26
C THR A 206 -2.61 14.15 -7.97
N SER A 207 -3.90 14.48 -7.92
CA SER A 207 -4.98 13.50 -7.69
C SER A 207 -4.98 12.40 -8.74
N MET A 208 -4.89 12.76 -10.03
CA MET A 208 -4.91 11.77 -11.11
C MET A 208 -3.66 10.88 -11.11
N ILE A 209 -2.46 11.45 -10.95
CA ILE A 209 -1.20 10.70 -10.85
C ILE A 209 -1.22 9.76 -9.64
N THR A 210 -1.72 10.23 -8.50
CA THR A 210 -1.83 9.41 -7.28
C THR A 210 -2.81 8.26 -7.48
N ALA A 211 -3.97 8.52 -8.10
CA ALA A 211 -4.94 7.48 -8.43
C ALA A 211 -4.34 6.39 -9.34
N CYS A 212 -3.56 6.78 -10.35
CA CYS A 212 -2.85 5.82 -11.21
C CYS A 212 -1.80 5.02 -10.43
N ALA A 213 -0.97 5.70 -9.63
CA ALA A 213 0.12 5.07 -8.88
C ALA A 213 -0.37 4.06 -7.83
N GLN A 214 -1.48 4.35 -7.15
CA GLN A 214 -2.05 3.49 -6.11
C GLN A 214 -2.79 2.26 -6.66
N ASN A 215 -3.29 2.33 -7.90
CA ASN A 215 -4.08 1.25 -8.51
C ASN A 215 -3.28 0.45 -9.56
N GLY A 216 -1.96 0.35 -9.38
CA GLY A 216 -1.10 -0.47 -10.25
C GLY A 216 -0.87 0.06 -11.67
N ARG A 217 -1.38 1.25 -12.01
CA ARG A 217 -1.21 1.90 -13.33
C ARG A 217 0.00 2.82 -13.35
N GLY A 218 1.16 2.30 -12.94
CA GLY A 218 2.38 3.07 -12.76
C GLY A 218 2.87 3.78 -14.04
N ASP A 219 2.81 3.11 -15.19
CA ASP A 219 3.28 3.70 -16.46
C ASP A 219 2.43 4.89 -16.89
N GLU A 220 1.11 4.82 -16.67
CA GLU A 220 0.22 5.96 -16.92
C GLU A 220 0.52 7.12 -15.95
N ALA A 221 0.82 6.83 -14.68
CA ALA A 221 1.23 7.85 -13.72
C ALA A 221 2.51 8.59 -14.18
N LEU A 222 3.49 7.85 -14.72
CA LEU A 222 4.69 8.44 -15.32
C LEU A 222 4.38 9.23 -16.58
N GLY A 223 3.48 8.73 -17.43
CA GLY A 223 3.00 9.44 -18.63
C GLY A 223 2.34 10.78 -18.29
N LEU A 224 1.42 10.79 -17.32
CA LEU A 224 0.77 12.00 -16.82
C LEU A 224 1.76 12.98 -16.19
N PHE A 225 2.80 12.50 -15.51
CA PHE A 225 3.84 13.38 -14.98
C PHE A 225 4.70 14.01 -16.10
N ARG A 226 5.02 13.26 -17.15
CA ARG A 226 5.69 13.81 -18.34
C ARG A 226 4.83 14.87 -19.02
N GLU A 227 3.53 14.59 -19.16
CA GLU A 227 2.54 15.53 -19.71
C GLU A 227 2.44 16.81 -18.85
N PHE A 228 2.34 16.68 -17.52
CA PHE A 228 2.36 17.81 -16.59
C PHE A 228 3.62 18.68 -16.80
N ASN A 229 4.81 18.09 -16.83
CA ASN A 229 6.05 18.85 -17.01
C ASN A 229 6.17 19.51 -18.40
N TRP A 230 5.47 18.99 -19.41
CA TRP A 230 5.45 19.57 -20.75
C TRP A 230 4.47 20.74 -20.88
N LEU A 231 3.29 20.62 -20.24
CA LEU A 231 2.19 21.59 -20.38
C LEU A 231 2.15 22.66 -19.27
N ALA A 232 2.67 22.36 -18.08
CA ALA A 232 2.38 23.15 -16.89
C ALA A 232 3.26 24.39 -16.76
N TRP A 233 2.60 25.50 -16.45
CA TRP A 233 3.20 26.73 -15.93
C TRP A 233 3.50 26.64 -14.43
N GLU A 234 2.97 25.60 -13.76
CA GLU A 234 3.17 25.33 -12.33
C GLU A 234 4.24 24.26 -12.11
N TYR A 235 4.90 24.33 -10.95
CA TYR A 235 5.91 23.35 -10.55
C TYR A 235 5.29 22.16 -9.81
N PRO A 236 5.88 20.95 -9.93
CA PRO A 236 5.46 19.81 -9.13
C PRO A 236 5.56 20.11 -7.63
N ASN A 237 4.51 19.81 -6.88
CA ASN A 237 4.55 19.86 -5.42
C ASN A 237 5.10 18.55 -4.83
N GLN A 238 5.38 18.56 -3.53
CA GLN A 238 5.88 17.40 -2.78
C GLN A 238 4.99 16.15 -2.90
N PHE A 239 3.68 16.31 -2.98
CA PHE A 239 2.72 15.20 -3.05
C PHE A 239 2.73 14.53 -4.41
N MET A 240 2.77 15.32 -5.49
CA MET A 240 2.93 14.81 -6.86
C MET A 240 4.22 14.03 -7.00
N LEU A 241 5.34 14.59 -6.53
CA LEU A 241 6.65 13.94 -6.61
C LEU A 241 6.66 12.63 -5.81
N ALA A 242 6.10 12.61 -4.59
CA ALA A 242 5.97 11.39 -3.80
C ALA A 242 5.14 10.30 -4.52
N SER A 243 4.05 10.67 -5.19
CA SER A 243 3.23 9.74 -5.98
C SER A 243 3.98 9.18 -7.19
N VAL A 244 4.73 10.02 -7.92
CA VAL A 244 5.58 9.58 -9.04
C VAL A 244 6.71 8.66 -8.56
N ILE A 245 7.35 8.99 -7.44
CA ILE A 245 8.38 8.15 -6.82
C ILE A 245 7.81 6.79 -6.44
N THR A 246 6.59 6.76 -5.88
CA THR A 246 5.88 5.53 -5.53
C THR A 246 5.57 4.69 -6.78
N ALA A 247 5.16 5.32 -7.89
CA ALA A 247 4.97 4.63 -9.16
C ALA A 247 6.28 4.00 -9.68
N CYS A 248 7.39 4.74 -9.64
CA CYS A 248 8.73 4.20 -9.99
C CYS A 248 9.10 3.01 -9.09
N ALA A 249 8.85 3.12 -7.78
CA ALA A 249 9.15 2.07 -6.81
C ALA A 249 8.36 0.78 -7.08
N ASN A 250 7.07 0.91 -7.38
CA ASN A 250 6.18 -0.23 -7.64
C ASN A 250 6.54 -0.93 -8.96
N LEU A 251 6.85 -0.17 -10.01
CA LEU A 251 7.34 -0.72 -11.28
C LEU A 251 8.78 -1.23 -11.22
N GLY A 252 9.55 -0.79 -10.23
CA GLY A 252 10.99 -1.05 -10.17
C GLY A 252 11.82 -0.26 -11.17
N LYS A 253 11.28 0.84 -11.73
CA LYS A 253 11.94 1.65 -12.77
C LYS A 253 12.97 2.61 -12.19
N LEU A 254 14.23 2.15 -12.10
CA LEU A 254 15.30 2.89 -11.45
C LEU A 254 15.66 4.19 -12.19
N VAL A 255 15.65 4.15 -13.53
CA VAL A 255 16.04 5.31 -14.35
C VAL A 255 15.02 6.42 -14.18
N SER A 256 13.73 6.11 -14.32
CA SER A 256 12.64 7.05 -14.05
C SER A 256 12.69 7.56 -12.60
N GLY A 257 12.95 6.69 -11.63
CA GLY A 257 13.13 7.08 -10.23
C GLY A 257 14.27 8.09 -10.01
N LYS A 258 15.41 7.92 -10.68
CA LYS A 258 16.53 8.88 -10.63
C LYS A 258 16.17 10.22 -11.27
N VAL A 259 15.44 10.22 -12.39
CA VAL A 259 14.95 11.47 -13.02
C VAL A 259 14.04 12.23 -12.07
N THR A 260 13.09 11.54 -11.44
CA THR A 260 12.19 12.16 -10.45
C THR A 260 12.94 12.64 -9.22
N HIS A 261 13.94 11.91 -8.72
CA HIS A 261 14.81 12.38 -7.64
C HIS A 261 15.57 13.67 -8.05
N GLY A 262 16.04 13.77 -9.30
CA GLY A 262 16.60 15.01 -9.83
C GLY A 262 15.60 16.18 -9.81
N ALA A 263 14.32 15.91 -10.11
CA ALA A 263 13.26 16.90 -10.01
C ALA A 263 12.98 17.34 -8.56
N VAL A 264 13.02 16.39 -7.59
CA VAL A 264 12.93 16.71 -6.16
C VAL A 264 13.97 17.73 -5.74
N ILE A 265 15.24 17.50 -6.10
CA ILE A 265 16.34 18.41 -5.76
C ILE A 265 16.15 19.76 -6.47
N ARG A 266 15.83 19.74 -7.77
CA ARG A 266 15.64 20.96 -8.57
C ARG A 266 14.54 21.87 -8.02
N HIS A 267 13.49 21.29 -7.47
CA HIS A 267 12.35 22.03 -6.92
C HIS A 267 12.42 22.24 -5.40
N GLY A 268 13.55 21.89 -4.76
CA GLY A 268 13.79 22.15 -3.33
C GLY A 268 12.95 21.32 -2.36
N HIS A 269 12.50 20.13 -2.78
CA HIS A 269 11.71 19.21 -1.94
C HIS A 269 12.56 18.12 -1.26
N ASP A 270 13.88 18.19 -1.35
CA ASP A 270 14.83 17.20 -0.80
C ASP A 270 14.90 17.19 0.73
N SER A 271 14.49 18.29 1.37
CA SER A 271 14.35 18.41 2.83
C SER A 271 13.00 17.90 3.38
N ASN A 272 12.06 17.52 2.51
CA ASN A 272 10.74 17.05 2.95
C ASN A 272 10.79 15.56 3.37
N ASP A 273 10.39 15.27 4.61
CA ASP A 273 10.42 13.91 5.17
C ASP A 273 9.59 12.88 4.38
N VAL A 274 8.44 13.28 3.84
CA VAL A 274 7.56 12.39 3.05
C VAL A 274 8.24 12.02 1.74
N VAL A 275 8.83 13.01 1.06
CA VAL A 275 9.57 12.80 -0.20
C VAL A 275 10.84 11.98 0.06
N ALA A 276 11.58 12.28 1.11
CA ALA A 276 12.77 11.51 1.52
C ALA A 276 12.42 10.04 1.80
N SER A 277 11.32 9.79 2.54
CA SER A 277 10.83 8.43 2.81
C SER A 277 10.44 7.69 1.52
N ALA A 278 9.76 8.37 0.60
CA ALA A 278 9.40 7.79 -0.70
C ALA A 278 10.65 7.45 -1.53
N LEU A 279 11.67 8.31 -1.53
CA LEU A 279 12.94 8.04 -2.23
C LEU A 279 13.68 6.84 -1.62
N VAL A 280 13.72 6.74 -0.30
CA VAL A 280 14.27 5.59 0.43
C VAL A 280 13.59 4.30 -0.03
N ASP A 281 12.24 4.24 0.00
CA ASP A 281 11.47 3.08 -0.47
C ASP A 281 11.72 2.78 -1.96
N MET A 282 11.78 3.80 -2.81
CA MET A 282 12.00 3.64 -4.25
C MET A 282 13.36 3.04 -4.55
N TYR A 283 14.45 3.57 -4.00
CA TYR A 283 15.77 3.00 -4.23
C TYR A 283 15.88 1.56 -3.70
N ALA A 284 15.25 1.25 -2.57
CA ALA A 284 15.17 -0.13 -2.07
C ALA A 284 14.43 -1.04 -3.06
N LYS A 285 13.21 -0.68 -3.47
CA LYS A 285 12.38 -1.46 -4.42
C LYS A 285 12.94 -1.52 -5.85
N CYS A 286 13.91 -0.68 -6.19
CA CYS A 286 14.72 -0.74 -7.41
C CYS A 286 16.04 -1.50 -7.23
N GLY A 287 16.21 -2.25 -6.13
CA GLY A 287 17.40 -3.09 -5.90
C GLY A 287 18.66 -2.32 -5.47
N CYS A 288 18.54 -1.06 -5.05
CA CYS A 288 19.66 -0.18 -4.69
C CYS A 288 19.70 0.13 -3.18
N ILE A 289 19.76 -0.91 -2.34
CA ILE A 289 19.69 -0.77 -0.89
C ILE A 289 20.78 0.14 -0.29
N LEU A 290 22.00 0.14 -0.84
CA LEU A 290 23.08 1.03 -0.39
C LEU A 290 22.78 2.52 -0.65
N TYR A 291 22.08 2.84 -1.73
CA TYR A 291 21.62 4.21 -1.99
C TYR A 291 20.46 4.60 -1.07
N SER A 292 19.55 3.66 -0.82
CA SER A 292 18.45 3.81 0.11
C SER A 292 18.96 4.12 1.54
N ASP A 293 19.94 3.35 2.04
CA ASP A 293 20.57 3.58 3.34
C ASP A 293 21.26 4.95 3.41
N ARG A 294 22.03 5.33 2.39
CA ARG A 294 22.66 6.67 2.35
C ARG A 294 21.65 7.82 2.39
N LEU A 295 20.49 7.68 1.76
CA LEU A 295 19.44 8.69 1.84
C LEU A 295 18.77 8.70 3.21
N PHE A 296 18.48 7.53 3.77
CA PHE A 296 17.93 7.40 5.11
C PHE A 296 18.84 8.05 6.16
N ARG A 297 20.15 7.80 6.11
CA ARG A 297 21.15 8.37 7.04
C ARG A 297 21.28 9.90 6.90
N ARG A 298 20.83 10.50 5.80
CA ARG A 298 20.80 11.95 5.59
C ARG A 298 19.55 12.62 6.15
N VAL A 299 18.53 11.85 6.51
CA VAL A 299 17.34 12.41 7.19
C VAL A 299 17.75 12.79 8.61
N PRO A 300 17.71 14.08 8.99
CA PRO A 300 18.26 14.55 10.27
C PRO A 300 17.43 14.04 11.47
N ASN A 301 16.10 14.07 11.35
CA ASN A 301 15.16 13.66 12.39
C ASN A 301 14.14 12.66 11.82
N PRO A 302 14.56 11.44 11.48
CA PRO A 302 13.68 10.46 10.85
C PRO A 302 12.52 10.11 11.78
N SER A 303 11.29 10.23 11.26
CA SER A 303 10.10 9.76 11.96
C SER A 303 9.96 8.23 11.88
N VAL A 304 8.83 7.69 12.35
CA VAL A 304 8.52 6.25 12.23
C VAL A 304 8.52 5.75 10.78
N ILE A 305 8.21 6.62 9.81
CA ILE A 305 8.04 6.23 8.40
C ILE A 305 9.39 5.84 7.76
N PRO A 306 10.43 6.70 7.73
CA PRO A 306 11.75 6.32 7.19
C PRO A 306 12.35 5.07 7.83
N TYR A 307 12.26 4.91 9.16
CA TYR A 307 12.75 3.70 9.85
C TYR A 307 12.00 2.46 9.40
N THR A 308 10.66 2.51 9.38
CA THR A 308 9.84 1.38 8.94
C THR A 308 10.16 1.00 7.50
N SER A 309 10.34 1.97 6.60
CA SER A 309 10.75 1.73 5.21
C SER A 309 12.10 1.02 5.12
N MET A 310 13.11 1.45 5.89
CA MET A 310 14.44 0.82 5.88
C MET A 310 14.46 -0.58 6.52
N ILE A 311 13.72 -0.79 7.61
CA ILE A 311 13.57 -2.10 8.27
C ILE A 311 12.96 -3.12 7.30
N VAL A 312 11.85 -2.75 6.64
CA VAL A 312 11.19 -3.59 5.63
C VAL A 312 12.13 -3.84 4.44
N ALA A 313 12.83 -2.82 3.97
CA ALA A 313 13.79 -2.93 2.88
C ALA A 313 14.95 -3.88 3.24
N ALA A 314 15.53 -3.76 4.43
CA ALA A 314 16.58 -4.64 4.91
C ALA A 314 16.10 -6.10 4.93
N GLY A 315 14.90 -6.36 5.45
CA GLY A 315 14.28 -7.70 5.42
C GLY A 315 14.15 -8.26 4.00
N LYS A 316 13.58 -7.48 3.07
CA LYS A 316 13.44 -7.87 1.66
C LYS A 316 14.77 -8.08 0.95
N HIS A 317 15.87 -7.51 1.43
CA HIS A 317 17.19 -7.68 0.84
C HIS A 317 18.02 -8.80 1.49
N GLY A 318 17.47 -9.52 2.48
CA GLY A 318 18.19 -10.53 3.24
C GLY A 318 19.13 -10.00 4.31
N LEU A 319 18.98 -8.75 4.69
CA LEU A 319 19.81 -8.07 5.66
C LEU A 319 19.12 -8.07 7.04
N GLY A 320 18.73 -9.25 7.54
CA GLY A 320 17.97 -9.38 8.78
C GLY A 320 18.63 -8.72 9.99
N LYS A 321 19.95 -8.88 10.14
CA LYS A 321 20.71 -8.24 11.23
C LYS A 321 20.61 -6.71 11.18
N LEU A 322 20.78 -6.12 9.99
CA LEU A 322 20.61 -4.67 9.80
C LEU A 322 19.18 -4.22 10.13
N SER A 323 18.17 -5.02 9.79
CA SER A 323 16.77 -4.73 10.16
C SER A 323 16.59 -4.64 11.69
N LEU A 324 17.18 -5.58 12.43
CA LEU A 324 17.13 -5.57 13.90
C LEU A 324 17.93 -4.40 14.50
N GLU A 325 19.12 -4.12 13.96
CA GLU A 325 19.94 -2.97 14.38
C GLU A 325 19.20 -1.64 14.19
N LEU A 326 18.52 -1.46 13.05
CA LEU A 326 17.70 -0.27 12.77
C LEU A 326 16.50 -0.16 13.71
N PHE A 327 15.88 -1.28 14.08
CA PHE A 327 14.79 -1.31 15.05
C PHE A 327 15.28 -0.87 16.44
N GLU A 328 16.39 -1.42 16.92
CA GLU A 328 16.96 -1.02 18.21
C GLU A 328 17.43 0.44 18.20
N GLU A 329 18.01 0.93 17.10
CA GLU A 329 18.36 2.34 16.92
C GLU A 329 17.13 3.25 17.04
N MET A 330 16.00 2.86 16.43
CA MET A 330 14.72 3.57 16.51
C MET A 330 14.21 3.68 17.95
N ILE A 331 14.28 2.59 18.72
CA ILE A 331 13.90 2.57 20.14
C ILE A 331 14.84 3.44 20.97
N ALA A 332 16.15 3.36 20.76
CA ALA A 332 17.15 4.17 21.45
C ALA A 332 16.92 5.68 21.22
N ARG A 333 16.43 6.05 20.04
CA ARG A 333 16.02 7.41 19.68
C ARG A 333 14.63 7.82 20.19
N ARG A 334 13.98 6.98 20.98
CA ARG A 334 12.63 7.20 21.56
C ARG A 334 11.53 7.36 20.50
N ILE A 335 11.73 6.80 19.32
CA ILE A 335 10.70 6.78 18.27
C ILE A 335 9.88 5.52 18.48
N LYS A 336 8.57 5.67 18.70
CA LYS A 336 7.68 4.55 18.99
C LYS A 336 7.40 3.72 17.73
N PRO A 337 7.64 2.40 17.73
CA PRO A 337 7.26 1.54 16.63
C PRO A 337 5.74 1.41 16.54
N ASN A 338 5.25 1.03 15.36
CA ASN A 338 3.85 0.68 15.13
C ASN A 338 3.74 -0.76 14.58
N GLY A 339 2.52 -1.25 14.35
CA GLY A 339 2.31 -2.60 13.82
C GLY A 339 3.06 -2.85 12.49
N VAL A 340 3.11 -1.86 11.59
CA VAL A 340 3.84 -2.00 10.32
C VAL A 340 5.35 -2.18 10.54
N THR A 341 5.92 -1.47 11.52
CA THR A 341 7.33 -1.67 11.92
C THR A 341 7.59 -3.11 12.35
N PHE A 342 6.70 -3.69 13.16
CA PHE A 342 6.84 -5.08 13.62
C PHE A 342 6.66 -6.10 12.50
N VAL A 343 5.74 -5.88 11.55
CA VAL A 343 5.67 -6.71 10.34
C VAL A 343 7.01 -6.70 9.60
N GLY A 344 7.67 -5.55 9.48
CA GLY A 344 9.00 -5.44 8.87
C GLY A 344 10.08 -6.24 9.61
N VAL A 345 10.11 -6.16 10.95
CA VAL A 345 11.03 -6.93 11.80
C VAL A 345 10.78 -8.43 11.67
N LEU A 346 9.54 -8.89 11.82
CA LEU A 346 9.18 -10.31 11.74
C LEU A 346 9.44 -10.88 10.35
N HIS A 347 9.17 -10.11 9.29
CA HIS A 347 9.52 -10.49 7.92
C HIS A 347 11.05 -10.65 7.76
N ALA A 348 11.83 -9.72 8.30
CA ALA A 348 13.30 -9.81 8.25
C ALA A 348 13.83 -11.05 9.00
N CYS A 349 13.23 -11.39 10.15
CA CYS A 349 13.53 -12.63 10.87
C CYS A 349 13.18 -13.87 10.04
N SER A 350 12.00 -13.89 9.42
CA SER A 350 11.54 -14.99 8.55
C SER A 350 12.49 -15.28 7.40
N HIS A 351 13.06 -14.24 6.77
CA HIS A 351 13.96 -14.38 5.63
C HIS A 351 15.45 -14.46 5.97
N SER A 352 15.78 -14.46 7.27
CA SER A 352 17.16 -14.55 7.77
C SER A 352 17.38 -15.68 8.77
N GLY A 353 16.35 -16.48 9.06
CA GLY A 353 16.41 -17.63 9.96
C GLY A 353 16.50 -17.29 11.44
N LEU A 354 16.14 -16.05 11.82
CA LEU A 354 16.22 -15.53 13.19
C LEU A 354 14.92 -15.85 13.95
N VAL A 355 14.65 -17.15 14.14
CA VAL A 355 13.35 -17.62 14.66
C VAL A 355 13.12 -17.17 16.10
N ASP A 356 14.13 -17.34 16.95
CA ASP A 356 14.01 -17.06 18.38
C ASP A 356 13.85 -15.56 18.63
N GLU A 357 14.62 -14.73 17.94
CA GLU A 357 14.47 -13.27 17.97
C GLU A 357 13.09 -12.85 17.45
N GLY A 358 12.61 -13.45 16.36
CA GLY A 358 11.29 -13.18 15.80
C GLY A 358 10.15 -13.46 16.79
N LEU A 359 10.22 -14.59 17.50
CA LEU A 359 9.24 -14.93 18.56
C LEU A 359 9.35 -13.99 19.76
N GLU A 360 10.55 -13.55 20.13
CA GLU A 360 10.73 -12.55 21.18
C GLU A 360 10.08 -11.22 20.80
N TYR A 361 10.31 -10.74 19.57
CA TYR A 361 9.71 -9.48 19.10
C TYR A 361 8.19 -9.54 19.04
N LEU A 362 7.60 -10.65 18.58
CA LEU A 362 6.14 -10.84 18.61
C LEU A 362 5.59 -10.69 20.04
N ASN A 363 6.22 -11.34 21.02
CA ASN A 363 5.81 -11.26 22.42
C ASN A 363 6.02 -9.84 23.01
N SER A 364 7.05 -9.13 22.54
CA SER A 364 7.36 -7.78 22.98
C SER A 364 6.31 -6.75 22.55
N MET A 365 5.59 -6.99 21.45
CA MET A 365 4.57 -6.06 20.92
C MET A 365 3.54 -5.67 21.98
N SER A 366 2.89 -6.67 22.59
CA SER A 366 1.90 -6.43 23.64
C SER A 366 2.56 -5.99 24.95
N ARG A 367 3.66 -6.66 25.35
CA ARG A 367 4.26 -6.49 26.68
C ARG A 367 5.03 -5.19 26.86
N LYS A 368 5.82 -4.78 25.87
CA LYS A 368 6.72 -3.61 25.92
C LYS A 368 6.16 -2.41 25.17
N HIS A 369 5.43 -2.63 24.07
CA HIS A 369 5.01 -1.55 23.17
C HIS A 369 3.51 -1.25 23.21
N GLY A 370 2.69 -2.08 23.87
CA GLY A 370 1.24 -1.92 23.93
C GLY A 370 0.56 -2.05 22.56
N ILE A 371 1.17 -2.78 21.63
CA ILE A 371 0.66 -3.02 20.28
C ILE A 371 0.06 -4.42 20.27
N VAL A 372 -1.21 -4.53 19.90
CA VAL A 372 -1.89 -5.82 19.76
C VAL A 372 -1.46 -6.47 18.44
N PRO A 373 -0.94 -7.72 18.45
CA PRO A 373 -0.63 -8.43 17.22
C PRO A 373 -1.88 -8.70 16.38
N GLU A 374 -1.90 -8.17 15.16
CA GLU A 374 -2.88 -8.45 14.12
C GLU A 374 -2.46 -9.64 13.22
N ALA A 375 -3.37 -10.14 12.38
CA ALA A 375 -3.17 -11.26 11.46
C ALA A 375 -1.84 -11.20 10.67
N LYS A 376 -1.46 -10.03 10.17
CA LYS A 376 -0.21 -9.81 9.40
C LYS A 376 1.06 -10.17 10.17
N HIS A 377 1.06 -10.00 11.49
CA HIS A 377 2.19 -10.38 12.34
C HIS A 377 2.28 -11.91 12.46
N TYR A 378 1.14 -12.56 12.68
CA TYR A 378 1.07 -14.03 12.76
C TYR A 378 1.41 -14.71 11.43
N ILE A 379 1.02 -14.12 10.29
CA ILE A 379 1.43 -14.61 8.95
C ILE A 379 2.96 -14.65 8.83
N CYS A 380 3.67 -13.60 9.27
CA CYS A 380 5.14 -13.58 9.24
C CYS A 380 5.76 -14.65 10.14
N VAL A 381 5.14 -14.93 11.30
CA VAL A 381 5.60 -15.95 12.25
C VAL A 381 5.33 -17.36 11.70
N VAL A 382 4.19 -17.59 11.06
CA VAL A 382 3.88 -18.85 10.37
C VAL A 382 4.85 -19.09 9.22
N ASP A 383 5.19 -18.07 8.43
CA ASP A 383 6.22 -18.16 7.40
C ASP A 383 7.58 -18.56 8.00
N MET A 384 7.97 -17.91 9.10
CA MET A 384 9.23 -18.14 9.81
C MET A 384 9.33 -19.57 10.38
N LEU A 385 8.30 -20.04 11.07
CA LEU A 385 8.21 -21.41 11.61
C LEU A 385 8.15 -22.44 10.48
N GLY A 386 7.40 -22.14 9.42
CA GLY A 386 7.27 -22.99 8.25
C GLY A 386 8.60 -23.18 7.52
N ARG A 387 9.38 -22.11 7.31
CA ARG A 387 10.71 -22.18 6.67
C ARG A 387 11.70 -23.01 7.46
N THR A 388 11.63 -22.95 8.79
CA THR A 388 12.53 -23.69 9.69
C THR A 388 12.06 -25.11 10.02
N GLY A 389 10.92 -25.54 9.47
CA GLY A 389 10.42 -26.91 9.61
C GLY A 389 9.59 -27.16 10.87
N ARG A 390 9.33 -26.14 11.69
CA ARG A 390 8.45 -26.18 12.88
C ARG A 390 6.97 -26.13 12.46
N LEU A 391 6.57 -27.04 11.58
CA LEU A 391 5.27 -27.01 10.90
C LEU A 391 4.09 -27.25 11.83
N ASP A 392 4.25 -28.05 12.88
CA ASP A 392 3.16 -28.31 13.83
C ASP A 392 2.80 -27.04 14.62
N GLU A 393 3.81 -26.29 15.08
CA GLU A 393 3.59 -24.98 15.72
C GLU A 393 3.00 -23.96 14.74
N ALA A 394 3.51 -23.93 13.50
CA ALA A 394 2.98 -23.07 12.44
C ALA A 394 1.50 -23.36 12.14
N TYR A 395 1.12 -24.64 12.09
CA TYR A 395 -0.25 -25.09 11.84
C TYR A 395 -1.20 -24.73 13.00
N GLN A 396 -0.77 -24.94 14.25
CA GLN A 396 -1.59 -24.56 15.41
C GLN A 396 -1.80 -23.04 15.47
N LEU A 397 -0.74 -22.26 15.22
CA LEU A 397 -0.83 -20.81 15.18
C LEU A 397 -1.79 -20.35 14.08
N ALA A 398 -1.66 -20.89 12.86
CA ALA A 398 -2.54 -20.56 11.74
C ALA A 398 -4.02 -20.89 12.04
N LYS A 399 -4.30 -22.00 12.73
CA LYS A 399 -5.66 -22.40 13.12
C LYS A 399 -6.26 -21.48 14.19
N SER A 400 -5.43 -20.96 15.09
CA SER A 400 -5.85 -20.07 16.18
C SER A 400 -6.00 -18.60 15.77
N THR A 401 -5.46 -18.21 14.61
CA THR A 401 -5.43 -16.80 14.17
C THR A 401 -6.77 -16.42 13.54
N GLU A 402 -7.41 -15.38 14.05
CA GLU A 402 -8.58 -14.76 13.41
C GLU A 402 -8.12 -13.92 12.20
N VAL A 403 -8.63 -14.26 11.01
CA VAL A 403 -8.25 -13.64 9.75
C VAL A 403 -9.49 -13.39 8.88
N ASN A 404 -9.47 -12.31 8.09
CA ASN A 404 -10.43 -12.14 7.01
C ASN A 404 -10.05 -13.06 5.82
N ASN A 405 -10.88 -13.08 4.76
CA ASN A 405 -10.65 -13.98 3.61
C ASN A 405 -9.30 -13.75 2.92
N ASP A 406 -8.91 -12.48 2.71
CA ASP A 406 -7.68 -12.14 1.98
C ASP A 406 -6.43 -12.49 2.81
N GLU A 407 -6.45 -12.18 4.12
CA GLU A 407 -5.38 -12.53 5.06
C GLU A 407 -5.28 -14.04 5.26
N GLY A 408 -6.43 -14.73 5.30
CA GLY A 408 -6.50 -16.19 5.34
C GLY A 408 -5.85 -16.83 4.12
N ALA A 409 -6.06 -16.25 2.93
CA ALA A 409 -5.43 -16.74 1.71
C ALA A 409 -3.89 -16.70 1.80
N VAL A 410 -3.33 -15.60 2.30
CA VAL A 410 -1.89 -15.46 2.48
C VAL A 410 -1.37 -16.40 3.56
N LEU A 411 -2.07 -16.53 4.69
CA LEU A 411 -1.71 -17.41 5.81
C LEU A 411 -1.63 -18.88 5.38
N TRP A 412 -2.70 -19.39 4.76
CA TRP A 412 -2.77 -20.79 4.33
C TRP A 412 -1.88 -21.06 3.11
N GLY A 413 -1.72 -20.09 2.19
CA GLY A 413 -0.77 -20.19 1.07
C GLY A 413 0.69 -20.28 1.53
N THR A 414 1.04 -19.54 2.58
CA THR A 414 2.35 -19.61 3.25
C THR A 414 2.58 -20.99 3.85
N LEU A 415 1.61 -21.49 4.63
CA LEU A 415 1.71 -22.80 5.26
C LEU A 415 1.75 -23.94 4.24
N LEU A 416 0.98 -23.86 3.16
CA LEU A 416 1.00 -24.80 2.04
C LEU A 416 2.39 -24.87 1.41
N SER A 417 2.98 -23.71 1.14
CA SER A 417 4.33 -23.61 0.56
C SER A 417 5.41 -24.23 1.46
N ALA A 418 5.33 -23.98 2.77
CA ALA A 418 6.23 -24.55 3.76
C ALA A 418 6.01 -26.07 3.93
N SER A 419 4.77 -26.53 3.92
CA SER A 419 4.40 -27.94 4.04
C SER A 419 4.92 -28.76 2.86
N ARG A 420 4.86 -28.20 1.64
CA ARG A 420 5.50 -28.78 0.46
C ARG A 420 7.02 -28.88 0.62
N LEU A 421 7.67 -27.84 1.15
CA LEU A 421 9.13 -27.80 1.31
C LEU A 421 9.63 -28.92 2.22
N HIS A 422 8.91 -29.22 3.29
CA HIS A 422 9.29 -30.24 4.29
C HIS A 422 8.54 -31.57 4.13
N GLY A 423 7.78 -31.76 3.05
CA GLY A 423 7.10 -33.02 2.75
C GLY A 423 5.93 -33.42 3.66
N ARG A 424 5.32 -32.47 4.39
CA ARG A 424 4.14 -32.73 5.25
C ARG A 424 2.85 -32.62 4.44
N VAL A 425 2.53 -33.69 3.71
CA VAL A 425 1.38 -33.74 2.77
C VAL A 425 0.04 -33.47 3.45
N GLU A 426 -0.16 -33.93 4.69
CA GLU A 426 -1.42 -33.73 5.44
C GLU A 426 -1.74 -32.24 5.65
N ILE A 427 -0.77 -31.47 6.11
CA ILE A 427 -0.92 -30.02 6.33
C ILE A 427 -1.09 -29.30 4.98
N ALA A 428 -0.38 -29.74 3.95
CA ALA A 428 -0.53 -29.21 2.59
C ALA A 428 -1.96 -29.43 2.05
N ALA A 429 -2.53 -30.62 2.23
CA ALA A 429 -3.87 -30.93 1.76
C ALA A 429 -4.94 -30.06 2.46
N GLU A 430 -4.86 -29.91 3.78
CA GLU A 430 -5.77 -29.05 4.54
C GLU A 430 -5.65 -27.57 4.15
N ALA A 431 -4.42 -27.06 4.02
CA ALA A 431 -4.19 -25.68 3.60
C ALA A 431 -4.73 -25.42 2.19
N SER A 432 -4.49 -26.35 1.25
CA SER A 432 -5.02 -26.27 -0.11
C SER A 432 -6.54 -26.31 -0.15
N LYS A 433 -7.16 -27.17 0.66
CA LYS A 433 -8.63 -27.27 0.74
C LYS A 433 -9.26 -25.94 1.15
N ARG A 434 -8.73 -25.29 2.19
CA ARG A 434 -9.21 -23.98 2.65
C ARG A 434 -9.09 -22.88 1.60
N LEU A 435 -8.00 -22.87 0.83
CA LEU A 435 -7.80 -21.92 -0.28
C LEU A 435 -8.83 -22.12 -1.40
N ILE A 436 -9.08 -23.38 -1.76
CA ILE A 436 -10.07 -23.73 -2.79
C ILE A 436 -11.50 -23.38 -2.32
N GLU A 437 -11.87 -23.74 -1.09
CA GLU A 437 -13.21 -23.46 -0.52
C GLU A 437 -13.49 -21.95 -0.37
N SER A 438 -12.46 -21.15 -0.09
CA SER A 438 -12.57 -19.68 -0.02
C SER A 438 -12.50 -19.01 -1.39
N ASN A 439 -12.28 -19.77 -2.47
CA ASN A 439 -12.07 -19.28 -3.83
C ASN A 439 -10.93 -18.25 -3.92
N GLN A 440 -9.87 -18.44 -3.14
CA GLN A 440 -8.71 -17.55 -3.05
C GLN A 440 -7.42 -18.29 -3.40
N GLN A 441 -6.57 -17.68 -4.24
CA GLN A 441 -5.29 -18.27 -4.67
C GLN A 441 -5.42 -19.73 -5.16
N VAL A 442 -6.54 -20.06 -5.83
CA VAL A 442 -6.92 -21.43 -6.21
C VAL A 442 -5.83 -22.09 -7.07
N ALA A 443 -5.25 -21.38 -8.03
CA ALA A 443 -4.16 -21.88 -8.86
C ALA A 443 -2.91 -22.25 -8.03
N LEU A 444 -2.54 -21.43 -7.03
CA LEU A 444 -1.44 -21.71 -6.12
C LEU A 444 -1.72 -22.98 -5.30
N ALA A 445 -2.96 -23.14 -4.84
CA ALA A 445 -3.39 -24.30 -4.06
C ALA A 445 -3.21 -25.60 -4.85
N TYR A 446 -3.79 -25.66 -6.06
CA TYR A 446 -3.66 -26.79 -6.98
C TYR A 446 -2.19 -27.12 -7.30
N VAL A 447 -1.43 -26.14 -7.78
CA VAL A 447 -0.05 -26.37 -8.22
C VAL A 447 0.83 -26.82 -7.05
N THR A 448 0.70 -26.19 -5.89
CA THR A 448 1.58 -26.48 -4.74
C THR A 448 1.24 -27.83 -4.10
N LEU A 449 -0.03 -28.20 -4.01
CA LEU A 449 -0.46 -29.51 -3.51
C LEU A 449 -0.11 -30.64 -4.49
N SER A 450 -0.33 -30.45 -5.80
CA SER A 450 0.07 -31.42 -6.83
C SER A 450 1.57 -31.71 -6.74
N ASN A 451 2.39 -30.67 -6.58
CA ASN A 451 3.83 -30.82 -6.39
C ASN A 451 4.19 -31.50 -5.06
N ALA A 452 3.43 -31.26 -3.98
CA ALA A 452 3.64 -31.96 -2.70
C ALA A 452 3.33 -33.46 -2.82
N TYR A 453 2.25 -33.84 -3.51
CA TYR A 453 1.94 -35.24 -3.79
C TYR A 453 3.00 -35.92 -4.65
N ALA A 454 3.47 -35.26 -5.71
CA ALA A 454 4.53 -35.78 -6.58
C ALA A 454 5.83 -36.03 -5.79
N LEU A 455 6.24 -35.09 -4.92
CA LEU A 455 7.42 -35.24 -4.06
C LEU A 455 7.28 -36.38 -3.05
N ALA A 456 6.04 -36.70 -2.62
CA ALA A 456 5.74 -37.82 -1.75
C ALA A 456 5.53 -39.16 -2.51
N GLY A 457 5.71 -39.18 -3.84
CA GLY A 457 5.49 -40.36 -4.68
C GLY A 457 4.03 -40.72 -4.94
N GLN A 458 3.08 -39.85 -4.56
CA GLN A 458 1.64 -40.05 -4.76
C GLN A 458 1.20 -39.51 -6.13
N TRP A 459 1.68 -40.13 -7.21
CA TRP A 459 1.50 -39.65 -8.58
C TRP A 459 0.04 -39.60 -9.02
N GLU A 460 -0.78 -40.56 -8.62
CA GLU A 460 -2.22 -40.61 -8.93
C GLU A 460 -2.95 -39.38 -8.39
N ASN A 461 -2.70 -39.02 -7.12
CA ASN A 461 -3.26 -37.83 -6.49
C ASN A 461 -2.79 -36.55 -7.19
N ALA A 462 -1.50 -36.47 -7.56
CA ALA A 462 -0.95 -35.33 -8.28
C ALA A 462 -1.59 -35.14 -9.66
N GLN A 463 -1.80 -36.23 -10.41
CA GLN A 463 -2.42 -36.23 -11.73
C GLN A 463 -3.91 -35.90 -11.64
N SER A 464 -4.64 -36.50 -10.71
CA SER A 464 -6.05 -36.19 -10.45
C SER A 464 -6.24 -34.70 -10.19
N LEU A 465 -5.37 -34.09 -9.38
CA LEU A 465 -5.45 -32.66 -9.06
C LEU A 465 -5.20 -31.76 -10.29
N ARG A 466 -4.30 -32.15 -11.19
CA ARG A 466 -4.04 -31.41 -12.44
C ARG A 466 -5.21 -31.53 -13.41
N THR A 467 -5.83 -32.70 -13.51
CA THR A 467 -7.05 -32.91 -14.30
C THR A 467 -8.20 -32.06 -13.77
N ASP A 468 -8.36 -31.98 -12.44
CA ASP A 468 -9.36 -31.13 -11.80
C ASP A 468 -9.10 -29.64 -12.05
N MET A 469 -7.84 -29.20 -12.00
CA MET A 469 -7.44 -27.82 -12.32
C MET A 469 -7.83 -27.46 -13.78
N LYS A 470 -7.57 -28.35 -14.74
CA LYS A 470 -8.01 -28.16 -16.15
C LYS A 470 -9.53 -28.14 -16.28
N ARG A 471 -10.23 -29.07 -15.63
CA ARG A 471 -11.72 -29.16 -15.66
C ARG A 471 -12.38 -27.91 -15.10
N THR A 472 -11.80 -27.30 -14.07
CA THR A 472 -12.31 -26.09 -13.41
C THR A 472 -11.90 -24.80 -14.11
N GLY A 473 -11.13 -24.88 -15.21
CA GLY A 473 -10.68 -23.71 -15.97
C GLY A 473 -9.65 -22.86 -15.23
N VAL A 474 -8.99 -23.40 -14.20
CA VAL A 474 -7.98 -22.70 -13.41
C VAL A 474 -6.65 -22.83 -14.15
N TYR A 475 -6.06 -21.70 -14.54
CA TYR A 475 -4.76 -21.66 -15.20
C TYR A 475 -3.69 -21.06 -14.29
N LYS A 476 -2.44 -21.51 -14.48
CA LYS A 476 -1.28 -20.94 -13.81
C LYS A 476 -0.83 -19.70 -14.57
N GLU A 477 -0.47 -18.64 -13.86
CA GLU A 477 0.17 -17.47 -14.49
C GLU A 477 1.54 -17.85 -15.08
N PRO A 478 1.82 -17.48 -16.33
CA PRO A 478 3.12 -17.74 -16.94
C PRO A 478 4.21 -16.95 -16.21
N GLY A 479 5.33 -17.62 -15.93
CA GLY A 479 6.50 -16.96 -15.36
C GLY A 479 7.17 -16.07 -16.41
N CYS A 480 7.37 -14.79 -16.07
CA CYS A 480 8.13 -13.87 -16.87
C CYS A 480 9.21 -13.17 -16.02
N SER A 481 10.29 -12.82 -16.68
CA SER A 481 11.36 -12.00 -16.12
C SER A 481 11.62 -10.83 -17.04
N TRP A 482 11.99 -9.68 -16.49
CA TRP A 482 12.28 -8.51 -17.32
C TRP A 482 13.50 -7.74 -16.84
N VAL A 483 14.14 -7.09 -17.81
CA VAL A 483 15.30 -6.21 -17.61
C VAL A 483 14.95 -4.83 -18.16
N GLU A 484 15.27 -3.79 -17.39
CA GLU A 484 15.18 -2.40 -17.83
C GLU A 484 16.56 -1.96 -18.34
N ILE A 485 16.62 -1.52 -19.59
CA ILE A 485 17.81 -0.92 -20.17
C ILE A 485 17.40 0.45 -20.72
N LYS A 486 18.00 1.52 -20.16
CA LYS A 486 17.60 2.91 -20.41
C LYS A 486 16.13 3.15 -19.99
N ASP A 487 15.23 3.49 -20.91
CA ASP A 487 13.79 3.69 -20.66
C ASP A 487 12.95 2.55 -21.26
N SER A 488 13.60 1.47 -21.71
CA SER A 488 12.95 0.33 -22.36
C SER A 488 12.95 -0.89 -21.46
N THR A 489 11.77 -1.53 -21.34
CA THR A 489 11.60 -2.80 -20.62
C THR A 489 11.62 -3.94 -21.63
N TYR A 490 12.49 -4.94 -21.38
CA TYR A 490 12.58 -6.16 -22.17
C TYR A 490 12.06 -7.32 -21.35
N VAL A 491 10.98 -7.97 -21.81
CA VAL A 491 10.28 -9.05 -21.11
C VAL A 491 10.61 -10.38 -21.76
N PHE A 492 10.85 -11.40 -20.93
CA PHE A 492 11.22 -12.75 -21.34
C PHE A 492 10.24 -13.74 -20.72
N HIS A 493 9.73 -14.65 -21.53
CA HIS A 493 8.91 -15.78 -21.11
C HIS A 493 9.73 -17.07 -21.20
N ALA A 494 9.40 -18.06 -20.37
CA ALA A 494 10.07 -19.36 -20.44
C ALA A 494 9.83 -19.98 -21.83
N GLY A 495 10.87 -20.57 -22.42
CA GLY A 495 10.80 -21.20 -23.76
C GLY A 495 10.68 -20.22 -24.95
N ASP A 496 10.36 -18.95 -24.72
CA ASP A 496 10.20 -17.97 -25.79
C ASP A 496 11.54 -17.32 -26.16
N VAL A 497 12.03 -17.63 -27.36
CA VAL A 497 13.29 -17.12 -27.91
C VAL A 497 13.06 -16.42 -29.26
N SER A 498 11.82 -16.00 -29.54
CA SER A 498 11.38 -15.49 -30.85
C SER A 498 11.90 -14.10 -31.25
N GLY A 499 12.83 -13.49 -30.49
CA GLY A 499 13.34 -12.14 -30.72
C GLY A 499 14.62 -12.05 -31.58
N GLU A 500 14.91 -10.85 -32.11
CA GLU A 500 16.06 -10.55 -32.99
C GLU A 500 17.44 -10.97 -32.44
N ARG A 501 17.57 -11.14 -31.12
CA ARG A 501 18.81 -11.55 -30.44
C ARG A 501 18.75 -12.95 -29.81
N GLY A 502 17.74 -13.74 -30.15
CA GLY A 502 17.52 -15.06 -29.57
C GLY A 502 18.71 -16.02 -29.75
N SER A 503 19.35 -16.00 -30.93
CA SER A 503 20.53 -16.82 -31.22
C SER A 503 21.74 -16.48 -30.34
N ASP A 504 22.02 -15.19 -30.15
CA ASP A 504 23.11 -14.70 -29.28
C ASP A 504 22.90 -15.14 -27.83
N ILE A 505 21.66 -15.00 -27.33
CA ILE A 505 21.26 -15.40 -25.98
C ILE A 505 21.50 -16.89 -25.77
N LEU A 506 21.05 -17.73 -26.69
CA LEU A 506 21.22 -19.19 -26.61
C LEU A 506 22.69 -19.61 -26.71
N SER A 507 23.47 -18.92 -27.53
CA SER A 507 24.92 -19.15 -27.62
C SER A 507 25.61 -18.89 -26.29
N LEU A 508 25.35 -17.71 -25.69
CA LEU A 508 25.93 -17.34 -24.40
C LEU A 508 25.48 -18.27 -23.26
N LEU A 509 24.20 -18.67 -23.23
CA LEU A 509 23.70 -19.59 -22.22
C LEU A 509 24.39 -20.96 -22.29
N ARG A 510 24.61 -21.49 -23.50
CA ARG A 510 25.35 -22.75 -23.69
C ARG A 510 26.81 -22.65 -23.26
N GLU A 511 27.47 -21.53 -23.57
CA GLU A 511 28.84 -21.26 -23.12
C GLU A 511 28.93 -21.21 -21.59
N LEU A 512 28.02 -20.46 -20.95
CA LEU A 512 27.96 -20.37 -19.50
C LEU A 512 27.66 -21.73 -18.86
N GLU A 513 26.77 -22.52 -19.44
CA GLU A 513 26.47 -23.87 -18.94
C GLU A 513 27.68 -24.80 -19.01
N GLY A 514 28.48 -24.72 -20.08
CA GLY A 514 29.76 -25.42 -20.19
C GLY A 514 30.72 -25.03 -19.06
N LYS A 515 30.95 -23.73 -18.89
CA LYS A 515 31.83 -23.18 -17.82
C LYS A 515 31.34 -23.53 -16.42
N MET A 516 30.03 -23.56 -16.20
CA MET A 516 29.44 -23.98 -14.93
C MET A 516 29.73 -25.47 -14.66
N LYS A 517 29.52 -26.35 -15.66
CA LYS A 517 29.78 -27.80 -15.52
C LYS A 517 31.26 -28.10 -15.25
N GLU A 518 32.17 -27.40 -15.89
CA GLU A 518 33.63 -27.51 -15.64
C GLU A 518 34.01 -27.21 -14.18
N ARG A 519 33.26 -26.33 -13.51
CA ARG A 519 33.46 -25.96 -12.10
C ARG A 519 32.64 -26.82 -11.11
N GLY A 520 32.00 -27.89 -11.59
CA GLY A 520 31.25 -28.82 -10.74
C GLY A 520 29.77 -28.47 -10.57
N TYR A 521 29.18 -27.63 -11.43
CA TYR A 521 27.75 -27.41 -11.45
C TYR A 521 27.00 -28.68 -11.86
N ILE A 522 26.37 -29.33 -10.88
CA ILE A 522 25.41 -30.42 -11.11
C ILE A 522 24.04 -29.76 -11.27
N GLY A 523 23.74 -29.26 -12.47
CA GLY A 523 22.36 -28.90 -12.81
C GLY A 523 21.46 -30.12 -12.60
N ARG A 524 20.24 -29.93 -12.08
CA ARG A 524 19.25 -31.02 -12.00
C ARG A 524 18.74 -31.35 -13.40
N LEU A 525 19.54 -32.11 -14.15
CA LEU A 525 19.14 -32.83 -15.37
C LEU A 525 18.89 -34.33 -15.08
N THR A 526 18.94 -34.73 -13.81
CA THR A 526 18.77 -36.13 -13.38
C THR A 526 17.72 -36.21 -12.27
N GLY A 527 16.46 -36.32 -12.66
CA GLY A 527 15.38 -36.55 -11.69
C GLY A 527 13.96 -36.51 -12.26
N LEU A 528 13.75 -36.93 -13.50
CA LEU A 528 12.46 -37.39 -14.06
C LEU A 528 12.72 -37.75 -15.53
N VAL A 529 13.09 -39.00 -15.79
CA VAL A 529 12.89 -39.61 -17.12
C VAL A 529 11.91 -40.76 -16.94
N PHE A 530 10.96 -40.79 -17.88
CA PHE A 530 9.91 -41.78 -18.17
C PHE A 530 8.61 -41.66 -17.38
N ILE A 531 7.63 -40.99 -17.98
CA ILE A 531 6.33 -41.53 -18.48
C ILE A 531 5.67 -40.36 -19.24
N ASP A 532 5.00 -40.63 -20.37
CA ASP A 532 4.32 -39.66 -21.26
C ASP A 532 3.85 -38.38 -20.56
N VAL A 533 4.55 -37.27 -20.78
CA VAL A 533 4.14 -35.97 -20.24
C VAL A 533 3.78 -35.02 -21.39
N GLU A 534 2.60 -34.41 -21.23
CA GLU A 534 2.05 -33.35 -22.07
C GLU A 534 3.06 -32.22 -22.32
N GLU A 535 2.85 -31.45 -23.40
CA GLU A 535 3.77 -30.41 -23.89
C GLU A 535 4.26 -29.40 -22.83
N GLU A 536 3.48 -29.14 -21.78
CA GLU A 536 3.85 -28.23 -20.68
C GLU A 536 5.03 -28.73 -19.83
N ALA A 537 5.27 -30.05 -19.76
CA ALA A 537 6.46 -30.59 -19.10
C ALA A 537 7.70 -30.57 -19.99
N LYS A 538 7.55 -30.40 -21.31
CA LYS A 538 8.70 -30.14 -22.18
C LYS A 538 9.31 -28.76 -21.90
N GLU A 539 8.51 -27.76 -21.51
CA GLU A 539 9.02 -26.43 -21.16
C GLU A 539 9.93 -26.44 -19.91
N GLU A 540 9.63 -27.29 -18.91
CA GLU A 540 10.50 -27.53 -17.76
C GLU A 540 11.76 -28.33 -18.12
N MET A 541 11.75 -29.11 -19.21
CA MET A 541 12.87 -29.97 -19.62
C MET A 541 13.96 -29.24 -20.44
N VAL A 542 13.71 -28.05 -21.00
CA VAL A 542 14.67 -27.36 -21.91
C VAL A 542 15.65 -26.43 -21.19
N GLY A 543 15.49 -26.18 -19.87
CA GLY A 543 16.42 -25.35 -19.09
C GLY A 543 16.40 -23.84 -19.43
N LEU A 544 15.50 -23.41 -20.32
CA LEU A 544 15.31 -22.02 -20.75
C LEU A 544 14.29 -21.29 -19.87
N HIS A 545 14.65 -21.12 -18.59
CA HIS A 545 13.87 -20.31 -17.68
C HIS A 545 13.96 -18.82 -18.05
N SER A 546 12.86 -18.08 -17.88
CA SER A 546 12.77 -16.64 -18.16
C SER A 546 13.90 -15.83 -17.52
N GLU A 547 14.34 -16.22 -16.32
CA GLU A 547 15.42 -15.58 -15.57
C GLU A 547 16.77 -15.70 -16.29
N LYS A 548 17.07 -16.91 -16.82
CA LYS A 548 18.33 -17.17 -17.52
C LYS A 548 18.37 -16.40 -18.84
N LEU A 549 17.24 -16.36 -19.56
CA LEU A 549 17.08 -15.55 -20.78
C LEU A 549 17.32 -14.06 -20.50
N ALA A 550 16.67 -13.53 -19.46
CA ALA A 550 16.82 -12.15 -19.02
C ALA A 550 18.28 -11.83 -18.61
N LEU A 551 18.95 -12.75 -17.89
CA LEU A 551 20.33 -12.58 -17.48
C LEU A 551 21.29 -12.57 -18.66
N ALA A 552 21.16 -13.53 -19.59
CA ALA A 552 21.97 -13.57 -20.79
C ALA A 552 21.79 -12.30 -21.64
N PHE A 553 20.54 -11.85 -21.83
CA PHE A 553 20.28 -10.58 -22.49
C PHE A 553 20.93 -9.39 -21.76
N GLY A 554 20.86 -9.36 -20.42
CA GLY A 554 21.53 -8.36 -19.59
C GLY A 554 23.05 -8.38 -19.74
N LEU A 555 23.68 -9.55 -19.74
CA LEU A 555 25.14 -9.72 -19.91
C LEU A 555 25.63 -9.21 -21.27
N ILE A 556 24.82 -9.40 -22.31
CA ILE A 556 25.15 -8.97 -23.67
C ILE A 556 25.01 -7.46 -23.83
N ASN A 557 23.96 -6.84 -23.26
CA ASN A 557 23.60 -5.45 -23.54
C ASN A 557 24.05 -4.45 -22.47
N ILE A 558 24.32 -4.90 -21.24
CA ILE A 558 24.71 -4.04 -20.12
C ILE A 558 26.25 -4.07 -19.95
N PRO A 559 26.94 -2.91 -20.06
CA PRO A 559 28.38 -2.84 -19.92
C PRO A 559 28.92 -3.41 -18.61
N LYS A 560 30.12 -4.00 -18.66
CA LYS A 560 30.86 -4.42 -17.45
C LYS A 560 30.98 -3.26 -16.46
N GLY A 561 30.89 -3.58 -15.16
CA GLY A 561 30.87 -2.60 -14.06
C GLY A 561 29.49 -2.05 -13.69
N VAL A 562 28.44 -2.26 -14.51
CA VAL A 562 27.06 -1.86 -14.17
C VAL A 562 26.28 -3.07 -13.66
N THR A 563 25.67 -2.98 -12.48
CA THR A 563 24.83 -4.07 -11.92
C THR A 563 23.65 -4.42 -12.84
N ILE A 564 23.48 -5.71 -13.13
CA ILE A 564 22.35 -6.24 -13.89
C ILE A 564 21.16 -6.39 -12.94
N ARG A 565 20.02 -5.78 -13.26
CA ARG A 565 18.80 -5.86 -12.45
C ARG A 565 17.72 -6.59 -13.21
N ILE A 566 17.20 -7.66 -12.61
CA ILE A 566 16.16 -8.50 -13.18
C ILE A 566 14.99 -8.52 -12.20
N MET A 567 13.79 -8.36 -12.73
CA MET A 567 12.57 -8.50 -11.97
C MET A 567 11.82 -9.75 -12.44
N LYS A 568 11.10 -10.42 -11.54
CA LYS A 568 10.34 -11.63 -11.81
C LYS A 568 8.97 -11.56 -11.15
N ASN A 569 7.93 -12.00 -11.87
CA ASN A 569 6.54 -12.03 -11.37
C ASN A 569 6.23 -13.25 -10.48
N LEU A 570 7.12 -14.24 -10.40
CA LEU A 570 7.02 -15.44 -9.59
C LEU A 570 8.26 -15.58 -8.69
N ARG A 571 8.21 -16.48 -7.70
CA ARG A 571 9.39 -16.83 -6.88
C ARG A 571 10.48 -17.41 -7.77
N MET A 572 11.74 -17.03 -7.53
CA MET A 572 12.88 -17.62 -8.24
C MET A 572 12.95 -19.12 -7.96
N CYS A 573 13.30 -19.96 -8.94
CA CYS A 573 13.46 -21.39 -8.69
C CYS A 573 14.89 -21.71 -8.20
N ARG A 574 15.06 -22.88 -7.56
CA ARG A 574 16.37 -23.27 -6.99
C ARG A 574 17.45 -23.40 -8.06
N ASP A 575 17.11 -23.94 -9.23
CA ASP A 575 18.05 -24.08 -10.34
C ASP A 575 18.53 -22.72 -10.87
N CYS A 576 17.62 -21.76 -11.06
CA CYS A 576 18.00 -20.40 -11.43
C CYS A 576 18.87 -19.76 -10.35
N HIS A 577 18.52 -19.92 -9.07
CA HIS A 577 19.30 -19.33 -7.97
C HIS A 577 20.74 -19.85 -7.96
N GLU A 578 20.94 -21.17 -8.08
CA GLU A 578 22.28 -21.75 -8.18
C GLU A 578 23.02 -21.28 -9.45
N ALA A 579 22.36 -21.31 -10.60
CA ALA A 579 22.96 -20.84 -11.85
C ALA A 579 23.43 -19.38 -11.75
N PHE A 580 22.65 -18.50 -11.10
CA PHE A 580 23.01 -17.09 -10.93
C PHE A 580 24.24 -16.89 -10.03
N LYS A 581 24.40 -17.71 -8.97
CA LYS A 581 25.63 -17.72 -8.17
C LYS A 581 26.83 -18.02 -9.07
N TRP A 582 26.82 -19.15 -9.78
CA TRP A 582 27.93 -19.52 -10.67
C TRP A 582 28.19 -18.49 -11.77
N ILE A 583 27.14 -17.98 -12.42
CA ILE A 583 27.29 -16.98 -13.47
C ILE A 583 27.88 -15.67 -12.92
N SER A 584 27.49 -15.23 -11.71
CA SER A 584 28.07 -14.04 -11.08
C SER A 584 29.58 -14.19 -10.86
N GLU A 585 30.04 -15.38 -10.48
CA GLU A 585 31.45 -15.71 -10.29
C GLU A 585 32.21 -15.82 -11.62
N ILE A 586 31.65 -16.52 -12.60
CA ILE A 586 32.26 -16.73 -13.93
C ILE A 586 32.40 -15.42 -14.69
N THR A 587 31.39 -14.55 -14.59
CA THR A 587 31.33 -13.31 -15.38
C THR A 587 31.89 -12.10 -14.63
N GLU A 588 32.12 -12.22 -13.31
CA GLU A 588 32.50 -11.12 -12.41
C GLU A 588 31.51 -9.95 -12.51
N ARG A 589 30.21 -10.27 -12.42
CA ARG A 589 29.12 -9.29 -12.53
C ARG A 589 28.24 -9.31 -11.28
N ASP A 590 27.96 -8.11 -10.77
CA ASP A 590 26.91 -7.92 -9.77
C ASP A 590 25.54 -8.11 -10.44
N ILE A 591 24.75 -9.05 -9.91
CA ILE A 591 23.41 -9.35 -10.42
C ILE A 591 22.43 -9.21 -9.26
N VAL A 592 21.34 -8.45 -9.49
CA VAL A 592 20.26 -8.29 -8.52
C VAL A 592 18.97 -8.79 -9.14
N VAL A 593 18.35 -9.77 -8.48
CA VAL A 593 17.06 -10.33 -8.90
C VAL A 593 16.01 -10.02 -7.85
N ARG A 594 14.92 -9.37 -8.23
CA ARG A 594 13.73 -9.22 -7.39
C ARG A 594 12.71 -10.27 -7.80
N ASP A 595 12.35 -11.14 -6.87
CA ASP A 595 11.18 -12.00 -7.02
C ASP A 595 9.98 -11.44 -6.24
N VAL A 596 8.88 -12.19 -6.17
CA VAL A 596 7.67 -11.79 -5.45
C VAL A 596 7.86 -11.55 -3.95
N ASN A 597 8.90 -12.15 -3.35
CA ASN A 597 9.12 -12.11 -1.91
C ASN A 597 10.28 -11.17 -1.54
N ARG A 598 11.37 -11.19 -2.29
CA ARG A 598 12.64 -10.58 -1.87
C ARG A 598 13.56 -10.22 -3.04
N PHE A 599 14.68 -9.59 -2.69
CA PHE A 599 15.84 -9.42 -3.55
C PHE A 599 16.90 -10.48 -3.24
N HIS A 600 17.53 -10.95 -4.30
CA HIS A 600 18.72 -11.79 -4.31
C HIS A 600 19.84 -10.98 -4.94
N HIS A 601 20.89 -10.71 -4.16
CA HIS A 601 22.09 -10.01 -4.65
C HIS A 601 23.17 -11.05 -4.83
N PHE A 602 23.53 -11.34 -6.07
CA PHE A 602 24.56 -12.28 -6.46
C PHE A 602 25.87 -11.51 -6.72
N ASP A 603 26.89 -11.83 -5.95
CA ASP A 603 28.24 -11.29 -6.08
C ASP A 603 29.25 -12.41 -5.77
N LYS A 604 30.20 -12.64 -6.67
CA LYS A 604 31.29 -13.63 -6.52
C LYS A 604 30.82 -15.01 -6.06
N GLY A 605 29.75 -15.54 -6.64
CA GLY A 605 29.26 -16.89 -6.30
C GLY A 605 28.40 -16.95 -5.03
N LEU A 606 28.19 -15.84 -4.34
CA LEU A 606 27.40 -15.76 -3.12
C LEU A 606 26.08 -15.02 -3.37
N CYS A 607 25.05 -15.36 -2.59
CA CYS A 607 23.80 -14.61 -2.55
C CYS A 607 23.55 -14.04 -1.15
N THR A 608 23.03 -12.82 -1.04
CA THR A 608 22.67 -12.22 0.26
C THR A 608 21.65 -13.02 1.06
N CYS A 609 20.91 -13.94 0.42
CA CYS A 609 19.98 -14.83 1.13
C CYS A 609 20.66 -15.99 1.87
N ARG A 610 21.96 -16.26 1.62
CA ARG A 610 22.71 -17.38 2.23
C ARG A 610 22.03 -18.74 2.06
N ASP A 611 21.40 -18.95 0.90
CA ASP A 611 20.62 -20.15 0.56
C ASP A 611 19.41 -20.42 1.49
N PHE A 612 19.01 -19.41 2.28
CA PHE A 612 17.84 -19.41 3.14
C PHE A 612 16.76 -18.48 2.56
N TRP A 613 15.93 -18.98 1.64
CA TRP A 613 14.97 -18.14 0.90
C TRP A 613 13.71 -18.82 0.43
#